data_AF-U6DXB5-F1
#
_entry.id   AF-U6DXB5-F1
#
_cell.length_a   1.000
_cell.length_b   1.000
_cell.length_c   1.000
_cell.angle_alpha   90.00
_cell.angle_beta   90.00
_cell.angle_gamma   90.00
#
_symmetry.space_group_name_H-M   'P 1'
#
loop_
_entity.id
_entity.type
_entity.pdbx_description
1 polymer ?
#
loop_
_entity_poly.entity_id
_entity_poly.type
_entity_poly.pdbx_seq_one_letter_code
_entity_poly.pdbx_strand_id
1 'polypeptide(L)'
;MAVPKNAIPSLSECLCRICVEILIEPVTLPCNHTLCNPCFQSTVEKASLCCPFCRRRVSSWTRYHTRRNSLVNMELWELIQKHYPKECKLRVSGQESEEI
;
A
#
# COMPACT_ATOMS: atom_id res chain seq x y z
N MET A 1 13.25 -0.80 -18.48
CA MET A 1 12.69 0.49 -18.91
C MET A 1 12.64 1.39 -17.69
N ALA A 2 13.43 2.47 -17.66
CA ALA A 2 13.46 3.40 -16.53
C ALA A 2 12.23 4.32 -16.64
N VAL A 3 11.30 4.23 -15.69
CA VAL A 3 10.17 5.16 -15.58
C VAL A 3 10.77 6.56 -15.32
N PRO A 4 10.37 7.60 -16.08
CA PRO A 4 10.89 8.95 -15.86
C PRO A 4 10.54 9.40 -14.44
N LYS A 5 11.51 9.94 -13.70
CA LYS A 5 11.35 10.44 -12.31
C LYS A 5 10.28 11.53 -12.15
N ASN A 6 9.67 12.00 -13.23
CA ASN A 6 8.65 13.05 -13.28
C ASN A 6 7.36 12.64 -14.01
N ALA A 7 7.17 11.36 -14.35
CA ALA A 7 5.94 10.91 -14.99
C ALA A 7 4.82 10.80 -13.93
N ILE A 8 3.67 11.40 -14.24
CA ILE A 8 2.45 11.18 -13.46
C ILE A 8 2.06 9.71 -13.67
N PRO A 9 2.03 8.86 -12.63
CA PRO A 9 1.61 7.48 -12.77
C PRO A 9 0.14 7.47 -13.16
N SER A 10 -0.28 6.45 -13.91
CA SER A 10 -1.69 6.24 -14.18
C SER A 10 -2.44 5.83 -12.91
N LEU A 11 -3.73 6.14 -12.83
CA LEU A 11 -4.57 5.73 -11.70
C LEU A 11 -4.47 4.21 -11.46
N SER A 12 -4.41 3.42 -12.54
CA SER A 12 -4.33 1.96 -12.50
C SER A 12 -3.06 1.43 -11.83
N GLU A 13 -1.96 2.18 -11.85
CA GLU A 13 -0.70 1.84 -11.18
C GLU A 13 -0.76 2.17 -9.68
N CYS A 14 -1.66 3.07 -9.30
CA CYS A 14 -1.89 3.47 -7.90
C CYS A 14 -3.01 2.67 -7.22
N LEU A 15 -3.58 1.64 -7.86
CA LEU A 15 -4.59 0.77 -7.26
C LEU A 15 -3.96 -0.41 -6.51
N CYS A 16 -4.51 -0.73 -5.35
CA CYS A 16 -4.19 -1.97 -4.64
C CYS A 16 -4.73 -3.16 -5.42
N ARG A 17 -3.88 -4.14 -5.73
CA ARG A 17 -4.29 -5.35 -6.46
C ARG A 17 -5.10 -6.36 -5.63
N ILE A 18 -5.36 -6.06 -4.35
CA ILE A 18 -6.16 -6.90 -3.45
C ILE A 18 -7.59 -6.37 -3.37
N CYS A 19 -7.78 -5.11 -2.94
CA CYS A 19 -9.12 -4.52 -2.83
C CYS A 19 -9.57 -3.75 -4.08
N VAL A 20 -8.69 -3.55 -5.07
CA VAL A 20 -8.98 -2.86 -6.34
C VAL A 20 -9.28 -1.35 -6.17
N GLU A 21 -8.95 -0.78 -5.01
CA GLU A 21 -9.09 0.66 -4.74
C GLU A 21 -7.74 1.37 -4.65
N ILE A 22 -7.74 2.71 -4.67
CA ILE A 22 -6.53 3.55 -4.56
C ILE A 22 -5.70 3.20 -3.32
N LEU A 23 -4.39 3.07 -3.47
CA LEU A 23 -3.48 2.73 -2.37
C LEU A 23 -3.50 3.80 -1.28
N ILE A 24 -4.09 3.51 -0.11
CA ILE A 24 -3.94 4.31 1.11
C ILE A 24 -2.76 3.78 1.91
N GLU A 25 -1.85 4.67 2.29
CA GLU A 25 -0.63 4.34 3.04
C GLU A 25 0.10 3.12 2.42
N PRO A 26 0.55 3.21 1.15
CA PRO A 26 1.11 2.08 0.43
C PRO A 26 2.28 1.43 1.18
N VAL A 27 2.22 0.12 1.36
CA VAL A 27 3.30 -0.69 1.93
C VAL A 27 4.01 -1.40 0.78
N THR A 28 5.30 -1.10 0.57
CA THR A 28 6.12 -1.77 -0.44
C THR A 28 6.96 -2.86 0.23
N LEU A 29 6.63 -4.11 -0.05
CA LEU A 29 7.34 -5.27 0.51
C LEU A 29 8.75 -5.39 -0.10
N PRO A 30 9.70 -6.08 0.55
CA PRO A 30 11.07 -6.27 0.03
C PRO A 30 11.15 -7.14 -1.25
N CYS A 31 10.01 -7.60 -1.76
CA CYS A 31 9.87 -8.22 -3.08
C CYS A 31 9.39 -7.26 -4.17
N ASN A 32 9.31 -5.95 -3.87
CA ASN A 32 8.83 -4.87 -4.73
C ASN A 32 7.33 -4.92 -5.07
N HIS A 33 6.54 -5.76 -4.39
CA HIS A 33 5.09 -5.69 -4.48
C HIS A 33 4.52 -4.68 -3.47
N THR A 34 3.55 -3.91 -3.95
CA THR A 34 2.90 -2.87 -3.16
C THR A 34 1.42 -3.18 -2.94
N LEU A 35 0.95 -2.92 -1.73
CA LEU A 35 -0.44 -3.05 -1.30
C LEU A 35 -0.78 -1.93 -0.30
N CYS A 36 -2.06 -1.61 -0.10
CA CYS A 36 -2.43 -0.60 0.89
C CYS A 36 -2.25 -1.13 2.31
N ASN A 37 -2.06 -0.24 3.28
CA ASN A 37 -1.88 -0.61 4.69
C ASN A 37 -3.03 -1.50 5.24
N PRO A 38 -4.32 -1.23 4.97
CA PRO A 38 -5.41 -2.11 5.41
C PRO A 38 -5.30 -3.54 4.87
N CYS A 39 -4.92 -3.69 3.59
CA CYS A 39 -4.71 -5.00 2.98
C CYS A 39 -3.44 -5.68 3.54
N PHE A 40 -2.38 -4.93 3.83
CA PHE A 40 -1.18 -5.47 4.48
C PHE A 40 -1.51 -6.04 5.85
N GLN A 41 -2.22 -5.29 6.70
CA GLN A 41 -2.60 -5.74 8.03
C GLN A 41 -3.43 -7.04 7.96
N SER A 42 -4.41 -7.10 7.06
CA SER A 42 -5.34 -8.23 6.96
C SER A 42 -4.73 -9.47 6.30
N THR A 43 -3.94 -9.31 5.23
CA THR A 43 -3.47 -10.44 4.40
C THR A 43 -2.03 -10.88 4.68
N VAL A 44 -1.22 -10.01 5.29
CA VAL A 44 0.19 -10.27 5.57
C VAL A 44 0.44 -10.33 7.07
N GLU A 45 0.15 -9.26 7.81
CA GLU A 45 0.52 -9.14 9.22
C GLU A 45 -0.26 -10.11 10.11
N LYS A 46 -1.59 -10.16 9.98
CA LYS A 46 -2.48 -11.01 10.79
C LYS A 46 -2.63 -12.45 10.25
N ALA A 47 -2.06 -12.75 9.08
CA ALA A 47 -2.24 -14.04 8.40
C ALA A 47 -0.92 -14.80 8.23
N SER A 48 -0.27 -14.68 7.06
CA SER A 48 0.80 -15.60 6.65
C SER A 48 2.23 -15.07 6.82
N LEU A 49 2.38 -13.77 7.10
CA LEU A 49 3.67 -13.05 7.03
C LEU A 49 4.44 -13.31 5.73
N CYS A 50 3.70 -13.55 4.64
CA CYS A 50 4.19 -13.75 3.29
C CYS A 50 3.54 -12.75 2.34
N CYS A 51 4.26 -12.37 1.29
CA CYS A 51 3.70 -11.59 0.20
C CYS A 51 2.54 -12.35 -0.45
N PRO A 52 1.36 -11.73 -0.65
CA PRO A 52 0.20 -12.41 -1.25
C PRO A 52 0.39 -12.67 -2.76
N PHE A 53 1.32 -11.98 -3.41
CA PHE A 53 1.57 -12.08 -4.85
C PHE A 53 2.62 -13.14 -5.20
N CYS A 54 3.78 -13.12 -4.54
CA CYS A 54 4.90 -14.01 -4.85
C CYS A 54 5.28 -14.98 -3.73
N ARG A 55 4.52 -15.00 -2.63
CA ARG A 55 4.74 -15.89 -1.46
C ARG A 55 6.07 -15.71 -0.74
N ARG A 56 6.86 -14.68 -1.05
CA ARG A 56 8.09 -14.37 -0.29
C ARG A 56 7.76 -14.09 1.18
N ARG A 57 8.44 -14.78 2.09
CA ARG A 57 8.32 -14.54 3.53
C ARG A 57 8.89 -13.16 3.90
N VAL A 58 8.11 -12.38 4.64
CA VAL A 58 8.45 -10.99 5.04
C VAL A 58 8.43 -10.76 6.55
N SER A 59 8.27 -11.81 7.36
CA SER A 59 8.13 -11.70 8.83
C SER A 59 9.18 -10.82 9.54
N SER A 60 10.47 -10.95 9.19
CA SER A 60 11.53 -10.16 9.84
C SER A 60 11.49 -8.70 9.41
N TRP A 61 11.16 -8.46 8.15
CA TRP A 61 10.96 -7.12 7.60
C TRP A 61 9.74 -6.45 8.26
N THR A 62 8.62 -7.15 8.36
CA THR A 62 7.41 -6.67 9.05
C THR A 62 7.73 -6.25 10.49
N ARG A 63 8.33 -7.14 11.30
CA ARG A 63 8.69 -6.80 12.69
C ARG A 63 9.63 -5.59 12.79
N TYR A 64 10.59 -5.46 11.88
CA TYR A 64 11.54 -4.36 11.88
C TYR A 64 10.85 -3.01 11.61
N HIS A 65 9.98 -2.97 10.62
CA HIS A 65 9.31 -1.75 10.15
C HIS A 65 8.10 -1.37 11.04
N THR A 66 7.34 -2.34 11.56
CA THR A 66 6.27 -2.07 12.54
C THR A 66 6.83 -1.38 13.78
N ARG A 67 7.96 -1.85 14.33
CA ARG A 67 8.60 -1.24 15.53
C ARG A 67 9.12 0.17 15.32
N ARG A 68 9.41 0.54 14.07
CA ARG A 68 9.94 1.86 13.70
C ARG A 68 8.90 2.78 13.08
N ASN A 69 7.65 2.31 13.00
CA ASN A 69 6.58 3.00 12.29
C ASN A 69 6.98 3.40 10.86
N SER A 70 7.65 2.50 10.13
CA SER A 70 8.25 2.77 8.81
C SER A 70 7.79 1.80 7.72
N LEU A 71 6.59 1.23 7.87
CA LEU A 71 5.98 0.33 6.87
C LEU A 71 5.56 1.07 5.60
N VAL A 72 5.10 2.31 5.75
CA VAL A 72 4.56 3.11 4.65
C VAL A 72 5.69 3.60 3.76
N ASN A 73 5.56 3.37 2.46
CA ASN A 73 6.39 3.98 1.44
C ASN A 73 5.94 5.44 1.27
N MET A 74 6.55 6.34 2.04
CA MET A 74 6.19 7.76 2.08
C MET A 74 6.36 8.45 0.73
N GLU A 75 7.41 8.13 -0.04
CA GLU A 75 7.62 8.70 -1.37
C GLU A 75 6.46 8.38 -2.31
N LEU A 76 6.05 7.11 -2.36
CA LEU A 76 4.90 6.69 -3.16
C LEU A 76 3.59 7.29 -2.61
N TRP A 77 3.47 7.39 -1.29
CA TRP A 77 2.27 7.93 -0.65
C TRP A 77 2.06 9.41 -0.99
N GLU A 78 3.09 10.23 -0.83
CA GLU A 78 3.08 11.65 -1.19
C GLU A 78 2.75 11.85 -2.67
N LEU A 79 3.31 11.01 -3.54
CA LEU A 79 3.04 11.05 -4.97
C LEU A 79 1.57 10.74 -5.28
N ILE A 80 1.00 9.69 -4.67
CA ILE A 80 -0.41 9.34 -4.84
C ILE A 80 -1.30 10.48 -4.33
N GLN A 81 -1.04 11.03 -3.13
CA GLN A 81 -1.83 12.12 -2.58
C GLN A 81 -1.78 13.38 -3.44
N LYS A 82 -0.62 13.67 -4.04
CA LYS A 82 -0.43 14.82 -4.93
C LYS A 82 -1.25 14.70 -6.22
N HIS A 83 -1.30 13.51 -6.82
CA HIS A 83 -1.93 13.32 -8.13
C HIS A 83 -3.37 12.83 -8.08
N TYR A 84 -3.76 12.11 -7.01
CA TYR A 84 -5.07 11.49 -6.83
C TYR A 84 -5.72 11.81 -5.46
N PRO A 85 -5.80 13.10 -5.07
CA PRO A 85 -6.34 13.48 -3.76
C PRO A 85 -7.84 13.19 -3.60
N LYS A 86 -8.61 13.17 -4.70
CA LYS A 86 -10.05 12.92 -4.65
C LYS A 86 -10.34 11.46 -4.33
N GLU A 87 -9.63 10.57 -4.99
CA GLU A 87 -9.70 9.13 -4.83
C GLU A 87 -9.29 8.74 -3.42
N CYS A 88 -8.20 9.31 -2.90
CA CYS A 88 -7.78 9.09 -1.52
C CYS A 88 -8.87 9.51 -0.51
N LYS A 89 -9.47 10.69 -0.69
CA LYS A 89 -10.55 11.17 0.18
C LYS A 89 -11.78 10.27 0.12
N LEU A 90 -12.20 9.87 -1.08
CA LEU A 90 -13.36 8.99 -1.28
C LEU A 90 -13.17 7.65 -0.58
N ARG A 91 -11.99 7.05 -0.70
CA ARG A 91 -11.68 5.79 -0.01
C ARG A 91 -11.69 5.96 1.50
N VAL A 92 -11.04 7.00 2.03
CA VAL A 92 -11.01 7.24 3.49
C VAL A 92 -12.43 7.48 4.04
N SER A 93 -13.28 8.25 3.33
CA SER A 93 -14.67 8.45 3.75
C SER A 93 -15.53 7.18 3.69
N GLY A 94 -15.24 6.28 2.74
CA GLY A 94 -15.96 5.00 2.63
C GLY A 94 -15.63 4.04 3.78
N GLN A 95 -14.41 4.10 4.32
CA GLN A 95 -13.99 3.26 5.45
C GLN A 95 -14.59 3.71 6.79
N GLU A 96 -15.13 4.92 6.89
CA GLU A 96 -15.81 5.43 8.11
C GLU A 96 -17.23 4.85 8.29
N SER A 97 -17.74 4.10 7.30
CA SER A 97 -19.11 3.54 7.32
C SER A 97 -19.21 2.08 7.81
N GLU A 98 -18.11 1.42 8.18
CA GLU A 98 -18.08 -0.01 8.60
C GLU A 98 -17.80 -0.23 10.11
N GLU A 99 -17.86 0.81 10.94
CA GLU A 99 -17.88 0.67 12.42
C GLU A 99 -19.23 1.13 13.00
N ILE A 100 -20.24 0.24 12.97
CA ILE A 100 -21.42 0.25 13.87
C ILE A 100 -21.72 -1.18 14.32
#